data_AF-A0A2W6CEM1-F1
#
_entry.id   AF-A0A2W6CEM1-F1
#
_cell.length_a   1.000
_cell.length_b   1.000
_cell.length_c   1.000
_cell.angle_alpha   90.00
_cell.angle_beta   90.00
_cell.angle_gamma   90.00
#
_symmetry.space_group_name_H-M   'P 1'
#
loop_
_entity.id
_entity.type
_entity.pdbx_description
1 polymer ?
#
loop_
_entity_poly.entity_id
_entity_poly.type
_entity_poly.pdbx_seq_one_letter_code
_entity_poly.pdbx_strand_id
1 'polypeptide(L)'
;MSTTALVSTRHEYWSLFRVYVPIAAGVFVIVLGVVVWALLRYRQRERAARWYENNPVEASYAVLLVLASAFLMYLTFSYEHRVDTVANRERPSLTIDVTAARWEWEFSYPSYGIVRRSGTVGSQPLVVPTNEAIRFNLSSLDVIHALWIPELEFKHDAIPGSVQSLVLTFTRTGTFEGQCAVFCGLRHSEMLFKAKAVTPAAFAAWVRSQVQSSPR
;
A
#
# COMPACT_ATOMS: atom_id res chain seq x y z
N MET A 1 -4.85 -4.17 -28.00
CA MET A 1 -4.21 -4.74 -26.80
C MET A 1 -3.85 -3.57 -25.90
N SER A 2 -4.67 -3.32 -24.88
CA SER A 2 -4.53 -2.14 -24.02
C SER A 2 -3.32 -2.31 -23.11
N THR A 3 -2.34 -1.42 -23.26
CA THR A 3 -1.18 -1.30 -22.37
C THR A 3 -1.69 -0.72 -21.06
N THR A 4 -2.05 -1.58 -20.11
CA THR A 4 -2.45 -1.14 -18.76
C THR A 4 -1.19 -0.60 -18.10
N ALA A 5 -1.04 0.72 -18.12
CA ALA A 5 -0.26 1.46 -17.13
C ALA A 5 -0.64 0.95 -15.72
N LEU A 6 0.13 1.22 -14.67
CA LEU A 6 -0.33 0.90 -13.30
C LEU A 6 -1.54 1.79 -12.95
N VAL A 7 -2.73 1.38 -13.40
CA VAL A 7 -4.00 2.12 -13.36
C VAL A 7 -4.54 2.22 -11.93
N SER A 8 -4.03 1.40 -11.00
CA SER A 8 -4.00 1.64 -9.56
C SER A 8 -3.55 0.36 -8.87
N THR A 9 -2.70 0.47 -7.85
CA THR A 9 -2.43 -0.61 -6.88
C THR A 9 -3.72 -1.23 -6.35
N ARG A 10 -4.78 -0.43 -6.28
CA ARG A 10 -6.14 -0.83 -5.90
C ARG A 10 -6.70 -1.99 -6.72
N HIS A 11 -6.66 -1.96 -8.06
CA HIS A 11 -7.26 -3.03 -8.85
C HIS A 11 -6.62 -4.40 -8.59
N GLU A 12 -5.30 -4.43 -8.42
CA GLU A 12 -4.55 -5.66 -8.14
C GLU A 12 -4.86 -6.18 -6.73
N TYR A 13 -4.89 -5.28 -5.73
CA TYR A 13 -5.28 -5.63 -4.37
C TYR A 13 -6.69 -6.25 -4.32
N TRP A 14 -7.68 -5.62 -4.96
CA TRP A 14 -9.05 -6.14 -4.99
C TRP A 14 -9.16 -7.50 -5.69
N SER A 15 -8.31 -7.76 -6.69
CA SER A 15 -8.29 -9.05 -7.39
C SER A 15 -7.81 -10.18 -6.46
N LEU A 16 -6.73 -9.94 -5.70
CA LEU A 16 -6.27 -10.87 -4.67
C LEU A 16 -7.28 -11.02 -3.53
N PHE A 17 -7.84 -9.90 -3.06
CA PHE A 17 -8.81 -9.88 -1.96
C PHE A 17 -10.04 -10.76 -2.27
N ARG A 18 -10.56 -10.70 -3.50
CA ARG A 18 -11.69 -11.52 -3.96
C ARG A 18 -11.40 -13.02 -4.01
N VAL A 19 -10.12 -13.41 -4.09
CA VAL A 19 -9.70 -14.82 -4.03
C VAL A 19 -9.44 -15.24 -2.58
N TYR A 20 -8.76 -14.39 -1.80
CA TYR A 20 -8.23 -14.77 -0.49
C TYR A 20 -9.33 -14.79 0.57
N VAL A 21 -10.28 -13.84 0.51
CA VAL A 21 -11.36 -13.74 1.51
C VAL A 21 -12.29 -14.96 1.48
N PRO A 22 -12.79 -15.44 0.32
CA PRO A 22 -13.61 -16.65 0.29
C PRO A 22 -12.87 -17.90 0.80
N ILE A 23 -11.58 -18.04 0.46
CA ILE A 23 -10.75 -19.16 0.95
C ILE A 23 -10.64 -19.09 2.48
N ALA A 24 -10.29 -17.92 3.03
CA ALA A 24 -10.17 -17.71 4.47
C ALA A 24 -11.51 -17.94 5.18
N ALA A 25 -12.62 -17.44 4.63
CA ALA A 25 -13.97 -17.65 5.17
C ALA A 25 -14.35 -19.14 5.16
N GLY A 26 -14.04 -19.87 4.08
CA GLY A 26 -14.28 -21.31 3.99
C GLY A 26 -13.51 -22.08 5.06
N VAL A 27 -12.21 -21.82 5.21
CA VAL A 27 -11.38 -22.42 6.26
C VAL A 27 -11.92 -22.09 7.65
N PHE A 28 -12.27 -20.82 7.89
CA PHE A 28 -12.85 -20.38 9.15
C PHE A 28 -14.15 -21.14 9.49
N VAL A 29 -15.08 -21.26 8.54
CA VAL A 29 -16.34 -21.99 8.73
C VAL A 29 -16.10 -23.48 9.00
N ILE A 30 -15.14 -24.11 8.31
CA ILE A 30 -14.79 -25.51 8.55
C ILE A 30 -14.24 -25.69 9.96
N VAL A 31 -13.25 -24.90 10.36
CA VAL A 31 -12.63 -24.99 11.69
C VAL A 31 -13.65 -24.71 12.79
N LEU A 32 -14.40 -23.61 12.66
CA LEU A 32 -15.45 -23.25 13.61
C LEU A 32 -16.52 -24.34 13.68
N GLY A 33 -16.95 -24.87 12.53
CA GLY A 33 -17.93 -25.94 12.44
C GLY A 33 -17.49 -27.21 13.16
N VAL A 34 -16.24 -27.64 12.96
CA VAL A 34 -15.66 -28.80 13.65
C VAL A 34 -15.56 -28.55 15.15
N VAL A 35 -15.11 -27.37 15.59
CA VAL A 35 -15.02 -27.00 17.01
C VAL A 35 -16.40 -26.99 17.66
N VAL A 36 -17.38 -26.31 17.04
CA VAL A 36 -18.76 -26.25 17.54
C VAL A 36 -19.38 -27.65 17.58
N TRP A 37 -19.21 -28.44 16.52
CA TRP A 37 -19.66 -29.83 16.50
C TRP A 37 -19.05 -30.65 17.63
N ALA A 38 -17.74 -30.55 17.86
CA ALA A 38 -17.05 -31.26 18.93
C ALA A 38 -17.58 -30.83 20.32
N LEU A 39 -17.74 -29.52 20.54
CA LEU A 39 -18.29 -28.97 21.78
C LEU A 39 -19.72 -29.45 22.04
N LEU A 40 -20.58 -29.50 21.01
CA LEU A 40 -21.97 -29.94 21.15
C LEU A 40 -22.06 -31.47 21.33
N ARG A 41 -21.33 -32.23 20.51
CA ARG A 41 -21.40 -33.70 20.47
C ARG A 41 -20.78 -34.36 21.70
N TYR A 42 -19.77 -33.73 22.29
CA TYR A 42 -18.96 -34.30 23.38
C TYR A 42 -19.08 -33.55 24.71
N ARG A 43 -20.02 -32.60 24.83
CA ARG A 43 -20.25 -31.74 26.02
C ARG A 43 -20.37 -32.49 27.35
N GLN A 44 -20.93 -33.69 27.35
CA GLN A 44 -21.28 -34.45 28.56
C GLN A 44 -20.45 -35.73 28.72
N ARG A 45 -19.23 -35.78 28.17
CA ARG A 45 -18.34 -36.94 28.36
C ARG A 45 -17.63 -36.84 29.71
N GLU A 46 -17.88 -37.80 30.60
CA GLU A 46 -17.22 -37.90 31.90
C GLU A 46 -15.82 -38.53 31.84
N ARG A 47 -15.49 -39.27 30.78
CA ARG A 47 -14.16 -39.84 30.55
C ARG A 47 -13.41 -39.05 29.48
N ALA A 48 -12.16 -38.69 29.78
CA ALA A 48 -11.24 -38.13 28.83
C ALA A 48 -11.04 -39.10 27.63
N ALA A 49 -10.99 -38.54 26.42
CA ALA A 49 -10.65 -39.31 25.23
C ALA A 49 -9.22 -39.88 25.38
N ARG A 50 -9.02 -41.13 24.97
CA ARG A 50 -7.66 -41.66 24.81
C ARG A 50 -7.03 -40.96 23.61
N TRP A 51 -5.85 -40.39 23.81
CA TRP A 51 -5.03 -39.85 22.75
C TRP A 51 -4.68 -40.97 21.76
N TYR A 52 -4.95 -40.75 20.48
CA TYR A 52 -4.65 -41.67 19.41
C TYR A 52 -3.96 -40.89 18.29
N GLU A 53 -2.70 -41.22 18.06
CA GLU A 53 -1.90 -40.63 16.98
C GLU A 53 -2.30 -41.30 15.66
N ASN A 54 -2.50 -40.48 14.62
CA ASN A 54 -2.86 -40.98 13.30
C ASN A 54 -1.96 -40.32 12.26
N ASN A 55 -0.73 -40.86 12.16
CA ASN A 55 0.31 -40.34 11.28
C ASN A 55 -0.16 -40.12 9.83
N PRO A 56 -0.98 -41.00 9.21
CA PRO A 56 -1.56 -40.74 7.89
C PRO A 56 -2.43 -39.47 7.82
N VAL A 57 -3.31 -39.26 8.80
CA VAL A 57 -4.14 -38.05 8.86
C VAL A 57 -3.28 -36.82 9.07
N GLU A 58 -2.29 -36.92 9.96
CA GLU A 58 -1.33 -35.85 10.24
C GLU A 58 -0.52 -35.45 9.01
N ALA A 59 0.01 -36.42 8.28
CA ALA A 59 0.69 -36.19 7.03
C ALA A 59 -0.25 -35.58 5.97
N SER A 60 -1.51 -36.00 5.90
CA SER A 60 -2.45 -35.53 4.89
C SER A 60 -2.77 -34.04 5.02
N TYR A 61 -3.09 -33.54 6.23
CA TYR A 61 -3.35 -32.11 6.42
C TYR A 61 -2.06 -31.30 6.33
N ALA A 62 -0.91 -31.85 6.73
CA ALA A 62 0.37 -31.16 6.58
C ALA A 62 0.70 -30.92 5.09
N VAL A 63 0.56 -31.94 4.25
CA VAL A 63 0.73 -31.82 2.79
C VAL A 63 -0.29 -30.83 2.21
N LEU A 64 -1.56 -30.92 2.61
CA LEU A 64 -2.58 -29.97 2.16
C LEU A 64 -2.22 -28.51 2.49
N LEU A 65 -1.76 -28.25 3.72
CA LEU A 65 -1.36 -26.90 4.15
C LEU A 65 -0.15 -26.39 3.37
N VAL A 66 0.84 -27.26 3.10
CA VAL A 66 2.00 -26.92 2.28
C VAL A 66 1.57 -26.57 0.85
N LEU A 67 0.71 -27.38 0.23
CA LEU A 67 0.23 -27.15 -1.13
C LEU A 67 -0.62 -25.88 -1.23
N ALA A 68 -1.53 -25.66 -0.28
CA ALA A 68 -2.33 -24.44 -0.21
C ALA A 68 -1.46 -23.20 -0.03
N SER A 69 -0.45 -23.27 0.85
CA SER A 69 0.50 -22.16 1.07
C SER A 69 1.33 -21.87 -0.19
N ALA A 70 1.84 -22.91 -0.86
CA ALA A 70 2.59 -22.77 -2.10
C ALA A 70 1.73 -22.16 -3.23
N PHE A 71 0.46 -22.56 -3.33
CA PHE A 71 -0.48 -22.00 -4.28
C PHE A 71 -0.75 -20.51 -4.02
N LEU A 72 -1.04 -20.12 -2.77
CA LEU A 72 -1.24 -18.71 -2.42
C LEU A 72 0.04 -17.88 -2.65
N MET A 73 1.21 -18.43 -2.31
CA MET A 73 2.49 -17.77 -2.57
C MET A 73 2.72 -17.54 -4.07
N TYR A 74 2.46 -18.55 -4.90
CA TYR A 74 2.55 -18.42 -6.35
C TYR A 74 1.64 -17.31 -6.88
N LEU A 75 0.38 -17.25 -6.41
CA LEU A 75 -0.53 -16.17 -6.77
C LEU A 75 0.05 -14.81 -6.36
N THR A 76 0.44 -14.62 -5.10
CA THR A 76 1.02 -13.37 -4.60
C THR A 76 2.19 -12.90 -5.48
N PHE A 77 3.21 -13.74 -5.67
CA PHE A 77 4.39 -13.36 -6.45
C PHE A 77 4.08 -13.09 -7.92
N SER A 78 3.12 -13.81 -8.51
CA SER A 78 2.74 -13.57 -9.90
C SER A 78 2.06 -12.21 -10.10
N TYR A 79 1.31 -11.73 -9.10
CA TYR A 79 0.70 -10.40 -9.10
C TYR A 79 1.74 -9.31 -8.83
N GLU A 80 2.58 -9.50 -7.81
CA GLU A 80 3.67 -8.57 -7.47
C GLU A 80 4.61 -8.34 -8.65
N HIS A 81 5.06 -9.41 -9.31
CA HIS A 81 5.94 -9.30 -10.47
C HIS A 81 5.31 -8.50 -11.64
N ARG A 82 3.98 -8.60 -11.82
CA ARG A 82 3.28 -7.78 -12.83
C ARG A 82 3.28 -6.31 -12.44
N VAL A 83 3.08 -6.00 -11.17
CA VAL A 83 3.09 -4.62 -10.69
C VAL A 83 4.46 -3.99 -10.91
N ASP A 84 5.52 -4.67 -10.47
CA ASP A 84 6.90 -4.17 -10.60
C ASP A 84 7.32 -3.97 -12.06
N THR A 85 6.94 -4.91 -12.93
CA THR A 85 7.31 -4.82 -14.35
C THR A 85 6.61 -3.67 -15.06
N VAL A 86 5.36 -3.34 -14.71
CA VAL A 86 4.67 -2.17 -15.27
C VAL A 86 5.26 -0.87 -14.69
N ALA A 87 5.53 -0.80 -13.38
CA ALA A 87 6.20 0.35 -12.75
C ALA A 87 7.54 0.68 -13.42
N ASN A 88 8.33 -0.35 -13.75
CA ASN A 88 9.66 -0.18 -14.33
C ASN A 88 9.66 0.13 -15.83
N ARG A 89 8.55 -0.07 -16.55
CA ARG A 89 8.46 0.22 -17.99
C ARG A 89 8.06 1.65 -18.28
N GLU A 90 7.35 2.30 -17.38
CA GLU A 90 6.92 3.69 -17.57
C GLU A 90 8.11 4.63 -17.45
N ARG A 91 8.29 5.50 -18.45
CA ARG A 91 9.22 6.64 -18.36
C ARG A 91 8.48 7.75 -17.62
N PRO A 92 8.81 8.02 -16.34
CA PRO A 92 8.07 9.01 -15.57
C PRO A 92 8.23 10.39 -16.19
N SER A 93 7.10 11.10 -16.38
CA SER A 93 7.09 12.49 -16.87
C SER A 93 7.42 13.49 -15.77
N LEU A 94 7.24 13.08 -14.51
CA LEU A 94 7.45 13.90 -13.32
C LEU A 94 8.17 13.07 -12.25
N THR A 95 9.16 13.69 -11.61
CA THR A 95 9.82 13.16 -10.42
C THR A 95 9.52 14.08 -9.24
N ILE A 96 9.08 13.49 -8.13
CA ILE A 96 8.82 14.17 -6.86
C ILE A 96 9.67 13.49 -5.79
N ASP A 97 10.52 14.28 -5.13
CA ASP A 97 11.26 13.80 -3.97
C ASP A 97 10.40 14.03 -2.73
N VAL A 98 10.16 12.97 -1.98
CA VAL A 98 9.36 12.97 -0.77
C VAL A 98 10.28 12.70 0.41
N THR A 99 10.46 13.74 1.22
CA THR A 99 11.31 13.67 2.41
C THR A 99 10.43 13.71 3.65
N ALA A 100 10.55 12.70 4.50
CA ALA A 100 9.86 12.63 5.78
C ALA A 100 10.79 13.05 6.93
N ALA A 101 10.23 13.73 7.92
CA ALA A 101 10.86 14.02 9.21
C ALA A 101 9.78 14.07 10.30
N ARG A 102 10.12 13.92 11.57
CA ARG A 102 9.14 14.10 12.66
C ARG A 102 8.68 15.57 12.76
N TRP A 103 7.42 15.94 12.50
CA TRP A 103 6.27 15.17 11.97
C TRP A 103 5.69 15.91 10.75
N GLU A 104 6.50 16.00 9.71
CA GLU A 104 6.25 16.75 8.49
C GLU A 104 6.56 15.93 7.23
N TRP A 105 5.92 16.33 6.14
CA TRP A 105 6.20 15.85 4.80
C TRP A 105 6.71 17.02 3.96
N GLU A 106 7.86 16.85 3.33
CA GLU A 106 8.35 17.75 2.29
C GLU A 106 8.19 17.09 0.92
N PHE A 107 7.46 17.75 0.02
CA PHE A 107 7.29 17.35 -1.37
C PHE A 107 8.06 18.33 -2.25
N SER A 108 9.21 17.88 -2.76
CA SER A 108 10.07 18.66 -3.65
C SER A 108 9.83 18.26 -5.10
N TYR A 109 9.79 19.25 -5.99
CA TYR A 109 9.66 19.09 -7.44
C TYR A 109 10.94 19.62 -8.08
N PRO A 110 12.01 18.81 -8.18
CA PRO A 110 13.35 19.30 -8.55
C PRO A 110 13.38 20.00 -9.91
N SER A 111 12.62 19.50 -10.89
CA SER A 111 12.53 20.07 -12.24
C SER A 111 11.93 21.48 -12.28
N TYR A 112 11.19 21.88 -11.24
CA TYR A 112 10.52 23.18 -11.15
C TYR A 112 11.04 24.05 -10.01
N GLY A 113 11.94 23.54 -9.16
CA GLY A 113 12.41 24.24 -7.96
C GLY A 113 11.31 24.56 -6.95
N ILE A 114 10.23 23.76 -6.92
CA ILE A 114 9.09 23.97 -6.01
C ILE A 114 9.25 23.04 -4.80
N VAL A 115 9.03 23.56 -3.60
CA VAL A 115 8.98 22.78 -2.36
C VAL A 115 7.66 23.05 -1.65
N ARG A 116 7.02 21.98 -1.18
CA ARG A 116 5.72 22.03 -0.49
C ARG A 116 5.85 21.29 0.84
N ARG A 117 5.32 21.87 1.92
CA ARG A 117 5.34 21.22 3.24
C ARG A 117 3.96 20.95 3.80
N SER A 118 3.79 19.75 4.36
CA SER A 118 2.57 19.29 5.02
C SER A 118 2.88 18.61 6.36
N GLY A 119 1.86 18.09 7.05
CA GLY A 119 1.97 17.62 8.43
C GLY A 119 1.91 18.76 9.44
N THR A 120 2.78 18.74 10.43
CA THR A 120 2.68 19.67 11.57
C THR A 120 3.19 21.09 11.28
N VAL A 121 3.90 21.29 10.17
CA VAL A 121 4.51 22.58 9.81
C VAL A 121 3.76 23.34 8.71
N GLY A 122 2.73 22.72 8.12
CA GLY A 122 2.06 23.29 6.95
C GLY A 122 0.91 22.43 6.44
N SER A 123 0.10 23.00 5.56
CA SER A 123 -1.07 22.34 4.98
C SER A 123 -1.05 22.38 3.44
N GLN A 124 0.14 22.52 2.84
CA GLN A 124 0.26 22.60 1.40
C GLN A 124 0.12 21.19 0.80
N PRO A 125 -0.82 20.98 -0.14
CA PRO A 125 -1.00 19.67 -0.73
C PRO A 125 0.16 19.31 -1.67
N LEU A 126 0.46 18.02 -1.73
CA LEU A 126 1.09 17.37 -2.87
C LEU A 126 0.18 17.58 -4.08
N VAL A 127 0.67 18.13 -5.19
CA VAL A 127 -0.13 18.39 -6.39
C VAL A 127 0.46 17.55 -7.53
N VAL A 128 -0.40 16.82 -8.23
CA VAL A 128 0.04 15.86 -9.25
C VAL A 128 -0.87 15.91 -10.48
N PRO A 129 -0.33 15.72 -11.71
CA PRO A 129 -1.15 15.54 -12.89
C PRO A 129 -1.80 14.15 -12.92
N THR A 130 -3.03 14.07 -13.40
CA THR A 130 -3.71 12.78 -13.66
C THR A 130 -3.23 12.14 -14.96
N ASN A 131 -3.29 10.80 -15.02
CA ASN A 131 -2.95 9.97 -16.19
C ASN A 131 -1.49 10.11 -16.66
N GLU A 132 -0.61 10.48 -15.74
CA GLU A 132 0.82 10.55 -15.96
C GLU A 132 1.55 9.68 -14.94
N ALA A 133 2.62 9.04 -15.40
CA ALA A 133 3.50 8.23 -14.57
C ALA A 133 4.40 9.14 -13.73
N ILE A 134 4.22 9.11 -12.40
CA ILE A 134 4.97 9.97 -11.48
C ILE A 134 5.92 9.11 -10.67
N ARG A 135 7.21 9.42 -10.76
CA ARG A 135 8.22 8.82 -9.89
C ARG A 135 8.23 9.55 -8.56
N PHE A 136 8.08 8.79 -7.49
CA PHE A 136 8.30 9.26 -6.14
C PHE A 136 9.59 8.66 -5.60
N ASN A 137 10.49 9.53 -5.13
CA ASN A 137 11.70 9.12 -4.42
C ASN A 137 11.49 9.40 -2.93
N LEU A 138 11.22 8.37 -2.15
CA LEU A 138 10.92 8.49 -0.73
C LEU A 138 12.19 8.31 0.09
N SER A 139 12.41 9.21 1.04
CA SER A 139 13.48 9.11 2.02
C SER A 139 13.06 9.71 3.35
N SER A 140 13.80 9.42 4.41
CA SER A 140 13.59 10.01 5.73
C SER A 140 14.86 10.63 6.27
N LEU A 141 14.72 11.74 7.00
CA LEU A 141 15.81 12.42 7.69
C LEU A 141 16.09 11.86 9.09
N ASP A 142 15.14 11.13 9.69
CA ASP A 142 15.25 10.71 11.09
C ASP A 142 14.87 9.25 11.37
N VAL A 143 13.58 8.93 11.44
CA VAL A 143 13.05 7.60 11.73
C VAL A 143 12.28 7.06 10.54
N ILE A 144 11.85 5.80 10.57
CA ILE A 144 11.02 5.27 9.50
C ILE A 144 9.65 5.98 9.53
N HIS A 145 9.20 6.42 8.35
CA HIS A 145 7.85 6.90 8.09
C HIS A 145 7.23 6.07 6.95
N ALA A 146 5.94 6.21 6.69
CA ALA A 146 5.29 5.49 5.60
C ALA A 146 4.27 6.39 4.93
N LEU A 147 4.51 6.74 3.67
CA LEU A 147 3.62 7.56 2.86
C LEU A 147 2.42 6.69 2.46
N TRP A 148 1.24 7.00 2.99
CA TRP A 148 0.03 6.24 2.72
C TRP A 148 -1.08 7.13 2.16
N ILE A 149 -1.65 6.71 1.03
CA ILE A 149 -2.87 7.30 0.44
C ILE A 149 -3.93 6.18 0.41
N PRO A 150 -4.79 6.06 1.43
CA PRO A 150 -5.69 4.93 1.61
C PRO A 150 -6.61 4.65 0.41
N GLU A 151 -7.13 5.69 -0.23
CA GLU A 151 -8.08 5.54 -1.34
C GLU A 151 -7.44 4.98 -2.62
N LEU A 152 -6.11 5.08 -2.73
CA LEU A 152 -5.33 4.45 -3.79
C LEU A 152 -4.82 3.06 -3.39
N GLU A 153 -5.02 2.66 -2.13
CA GLU A 153 -4.43 1.44 -1.55
C GLU A 153 -2.90 1.42 -1.77
N PHE A 154 -2.29 2.60 -1.69
CA PHE A 154 -0.87 2.80 -1.94
C PHE A 154 -0.16 3.20 -0.65
N LYS A 155 0.78 2.36 -0.20
CA LYS A 155 1.66 2.61 0.95
C LYS A 155 3.10 2.29 0.58
N HIS A 156 4.03 3.17 0.91
CA HIS A 156 5.45 2.84 0.83
C HIS A 156 6.24 3.53 1.94
N ASP A 157 7.24 2.82 2.46
CA ASP A 157 8.05 3.28 3.57
C ASP A 157 9.12 4.27 3.09
N ALA A 158 9.34 5.30 3.90
CA ALA A 158 10.42 6.27 3.80
C ALA A 158 11.46 5.93 4.88
N ILE A 159 12.63 5.46 4.46
CA ILE A 159 13.62 4.82 5.34
C ILE A 159 14.87 5.71 5.44
N PRO A 160 15.36 6.01 6.66
CA PRO A 160 16.61 6.76 6.82
C PRO A 160 17.79 6.05 6.14
N GLY A 161 18.60 6.82 5.40
CA GLY A 161 19.78 6.29 4.71
C GLY A 161 19.50 5.48 3.44
N SER A 162 18.24 5.40 2.98
CA SER A 162 17.88 4.71 1.75
C SER A 162 16.81 5.47 0.97
N VAL A 163 17.00 5.62 -0.34
CA VAL A 163 16.00 6.21 -1.23
C VAL A 163 15.16 5.09 -1.85
N GLN A 164 13.88 5.08 -1.55
CA GLN A 164 12.91 4.14 -2.11
C GLN A 164 12.24 4.78 -3.32
N SER A 165 12.45 4.22 -4.51
CA SER A 165 11.88 4.74 -5.76
C SER A 165 10.68 3.92 -6.19
N LEU A 166 9.57 4.59 -6.50
CA LEU A 166 8.36 3.95 -7.02
C LEU A 166 7.67 4.82 -8.06
N VAL A 167 6.81 4.22 -8.86
CA VAL A 167 6.00 4.92 -9.85
C VAL A 167 4.53 4.75 -9.51
N LEU A 168 3.79 5.86 -9.47
CA LEU A 168 2.36 5.88 -9.18
C LEU A 168 1.64 6.81 -10.17
N THR A 169 0.47 6.38 -10.62
CA THR A 169 -0.38 7.12 -11.57
C THR A 169 -1.74 7.41 -10.93
N PHE A 170 -2.16 8.67 -10.96
CA PHE A 170 -3.48 9.09 -10.49
C PHE A 170 -4.47 9.07 -11.66
N THR A 171 -5.48 8.22 -11.62
CA THR A 171 -6.42 8.02 -12.76
C THR A 171 -7.59 8.98 -12.78
N ARG A 172 -7.84 9.72 -11.70
CA ARG A 172 -8.93 10.69 -11.61
C ARG A 172 -8.52 11.93 -10.84
N THR A 173 -9.12 13.05 -11.22
CA THR A 173 -8.97 14.31 -10.50
C THR A 173 -9.65 14.24 -9.15
N GLY A 174 -9.11 14.92 -8.16
CA GLY A 174 -9.67 14.95 -6.81
C GLY A 174 -8.67 15.35 -5.74
N THR A 175 -9.13 15.41 -4.51
CA THR A 175 -8.26 15.50 -3.34
C THR A 175 -8.35 14.20 -2.57
N PHE A 176 -7.20 13.58 -2.35
CA PHE A 176 -7.04 12.34 -1.62
C PHE A 176 -6.40 12.67 -0.27
N GLU A 177 -6.93 12.08 0.79
CA GLU A 177 -6.35 12.19 2.12
C GLU A 177 -5.13 11.26 2.22
N GLY A 178 -4.08 11.76 2.86
CA GLY A 178 -2.83 11.04 3.08
C GLY A 178 -2.37 11.13 4.51
N GLN A 179 -1.67 10.10 4.98
CA GLN A 179 -1.19 10.02 6.36
C GLN A 179 0.09 9.22 6.49
N CYS A 180 0.81 9.42 7.60
CA CYS A 180 1.87 8.50 8.00
C CYS A 180 1.29 7.19 8.51
N ALA A 181 1.81 6.05 8.03
CA ALA A 181 1.28 4.72 8.33
C ALA A 181 2.23 3.80 9.11
N VAL A 182 3.27 4.38 9.72
CA VAL A 182 4.17 3.68 10.65
C VAL A 182 4.49 4.60 11.81
N PHE A 183 4.46 4.07 13.03
CA PHE A 183 4.65 4.87 14.23
C PHE A 183 6.01 5.58 14.21
N CYS A 184 5.97 6.91 14.17
CA CYS A 184 7.15 7.77 14.07
C CYS A 184 7.29 8.74 15.26
N GLY A 185 6.59 8.50 16.37
CA GLY A 185 6.70 9.29 17.61
C GLY A 185 5.41 10.00 18.03
N LEU A 186 5.53 10.92 18.98
CA LEU A 186 4.42 11.55 19.71
C LEU A 186 3.33 12.17 18.83
N ARG A 187 3.69 12.85 17.75
CA ARG A 187 2.71 13.48 16.82
C ARG A 187 2.50 12.67 15.54
N HIS A 188 2.73 11.35 15.58
CA HIS A 188 2.49 10.44 14.46
C HIS A 188 1.09 10.60 13.85
N SER A 189 0.06 10.70 14.69
CA SER A 189 -1.34 10.87 14.26
C SER A 189 -1.65 12.23 13.62
N GLU A 190 -0.78 13.22 13.76
CA GLU A 190 -0.95 14.56 13.18
C GLU A 190 -0.19 14.73 11.87
N MET A 191 0.56 13.70 11.45
CA MET A 191 1.40 13.71 10.25
C MET A 191 0.57 13.43 8.98
N LEU A 192 -0.46 14.27 8.79
CA LEU A 192 -1.44 14.21 7.70
C LEU A 192 -1.01 15.09 6.53
N PHE A 193 -1.40 14.72 5.32
CA PHE A 193 -1.22 15.52 4.11
C PHE A 193 -2.38 15.32 3.15
N LYS A 194 -2.49 16.19 2.15
CA LYS A 194 -3.43 16.04 1.05
C LYS A 194 -2.70 15.87 -0.26
N ALA A 195 -3.14 14.92 -1.08
CA ALA A 195 -2.70 14.78 -2.47
C ALA A 195 -3.81 15.29 -3.39
N LYS A 196 -3.53 16.31 -4.19
CA LYS A 196 -4.47 16.93 -5.13
C LYS A 196 -4.09 16.54 -6.54
N ALA A 197 -4.85 15.61 -7.12
CA ALA A 197 -4.71 15.25 -8.52
C ALA A 197 -5.54 16.20 -9.40
N VAL A 198 -4.88 16.83 -10.37
CA VAL A 198 -5.47 17.81 -11.28
C VAL A 198 -5.21 17.41 -12.73
N THR A 199 -5.91 18.03 -13.67
CA THR A 199 -5.62 17.80 -15.09
C THR A 199 -4.21 18.29 -15.43
N PRO A 200 -3.53 17.72 -16.45
CA PRO A 200 -2.20 18.17 -16.86
C PRO A 200 -2.12 19.68 -17.15
N ALA A 201 -3.17 20.25 -17.76
CA ALA A 201 -3.26 21.70 -18.02
C ALA A 201 -3.33 22.52 -16.71
N ALA A 202 -4.10 22.07 -15.72
CA ALA A 202 -4.19 22.71 -14.42
C ALA A 202 -2.89 22.56 -13.61
N PHE A 203 -2.21 21.42 -13.74
CA PHE A 203 -0.89 21.22 -13.14
C PHE A 203 0.13 22.21 -13.71
N ALA A 204 0.21 22.34 -15.03
CA ALA A 204 1.10 23.31 -15.68
C ALA A 204 0.79 24.76 -15.27
N ALA A 205 -0.49 25.12 -15.13
CA ALA A 205 -0.88 26.43 -14.62
C ALA A 205 -0.46 26.65 -13.17
N TRP A 206 -0.63 25.63 -12.31
CA TRP A 206 -0.18 25.67 -10.92
C TRP A 206 1.34 25.83 -10.80
N VAL A 207 2.13 25.06 -11.57
CA VAL A 207 3.59 25.19 -11.60
C VAL A 207 4.01 26.63 -11.93
N ARG A 208 3.44 27.22 -13.00
CA ARG A 208 3.73 28.61 -13.37
C ARG A 208 3.44 29.59 -12.24
N SER A 209 2.34 29.38 -11.50
CA SER A 209 1.96 30.25 -10.39
C SER A 209 2.92 30.12 -9.20
N GLN A 210 3.47 28.93 -8.93
CA GLN A 210 4.43 28.74 -7.83
C GLN A 210 5.78 29.39 -8.14
N VAL A 211 6.29 29.19 -9.37
CA VAL A 211 7.57 29.76 -9.80
C VAL A 211 7.57 31.29 -9.74
N GLN A 212 6.43 31.92 -10.06
CA GLN A 212 6.28 33.38 -9.95
C GLN A 212 6.21 33.89 -8.50
N SER A 213 5.78 33.05 -7.56
CA SER A 213 5.57 33.43 -6.15
C SER A 213 6.80 33.20 -5.25
N SER A 214 7.83 32.50 -5.72
CA SER A 214 9.05 32.26 -4.95
C SER A 214 9.94 33.51 -5.00
N PRO A 215 10.22 34.21 -3.87
CA PRO A 215 11.16 35.32 -3.85
C PRO A 215 12.57 34.83 -4.23
N ARG A 216 13.32 35.66 -4.96
CA ARG A 216 14.76 35.42 -5.21
C ARG A 216 15.55 35.52 -3.93
#